data_AF-A0A3B8Y7E3-F1
#
_entry.id   AF-A0A3B8Y7E3-F1
#
_cell.length_a   1.000
_cell.length_b   1.000
_cell.length_c   1.000
_cell.angle_alpha   90.00
_cell.angle_beta   90.00
_cell.angle_gamma   90.00
#
_symmetry.space_group_name_H-M   'P 1'
#
loop_
_entity.id
_entity.type
_entity.pdbx_description
1 polymer ?
#
loop_
_entity_poly.entity_id
_entity_poly.type
_entity_poly.pdbx_seq_one_letter_code
_entity_poly.pdbx_strand_id
1 'polypeptide(L)'
;KRLDVVHLLLIVTKTYRLQGTVYATTFAGSMPIAIEPLPAAKLEFYEVDTPILWLDSTPPLSEGYLGYAYSGPDGSYDFEFDFSYTPWIIYWWWLDRVPDVRVRISQFDDGIWQEVYEGPVDWNIAEDFRRDYFIPIEDLIPLVDSGVKPSEGFRFLSLGLLPIDATRIVDGYASAKTGDPDRISKISHQPLCDRLRIFGLFAESPPVASYLVEIAQVANASVDLSSTSIAWKPVTDPLHNRKWNDTQRRWDFQVLGPDPTTRRYQNIDTQPEADWHEHSLKITWMTANEPDGYYALRITGYDAANNPVGDVHYMPILRIDNSKPDVSLESISTSMGNVTPCGAMQLGSDRQIQFVITAYDPQGHVRSYHLSGTRGKDASVAGSTISVVRPDPEDTWTGVTNHKENFNVDLLPPPVISCSMLAYNFELHVYGLSTNGYDVTPPSQRVKREVNLIVSEPVS
;
A
#
# COMPACT_ATOMS: atom_id res chain seq x y z
N LYS A 1 -11.43 37.05 46.19
CA LYS A 1 -11.84 35.72 45.63
C LYS A 1 -12.02 35.90 44.13
N ARG A 2 -10.93 35.79 43.34
CA ARG A 2 -10.99 35.68 41.88
C ARG A 2 -11.07 34.18 41.58
N LEU A 3 -12.09 33.76 40.85
CA LEU A 3 -12.13 32.41 40.29
C LEU A 3 -11.18 32.42 39.09
N ASP A 4 -10.01 31.80 39.25
CA ASP A 4 -9.16 31.39 38.14
C ASP A 4 -9.79 30.13 37.53
N VAL A 5 -10.42 30.31 36.38
CA VAL A 5 -11.01 29.23 35.60
C VAL A 5 -9.97 28.77 34.58
N VAL A 6 -9.02 27.95 35.04
CA VAL A 6 -8.14 27.16 34.16
C VAL A 6 -9.00 26.03 33.57
N HIS A 7 -9.29 26.06 32.28
CA HIS A 7 -10.01 24.98 31.62
C HIS A 7 -9.04 24.11 30.81
N LEU A 8 -8.71 22.94 31.38
CA LEU A 8 -8.02 21.85 30.70
C LEU A 8 -8.88 21.36 29.52
N LEU A 9 -8.35 21.46 28.31
CA LEU A 9 -8.86 20.77 27.13
C LEU A 9 -8.28 19.33 27.16
N LEU A 10 -9.01 18.38 27.74
CA LEU A 10 -8.75 16.95 27.57
C LEU A 10 -8.98 16.58 26.09
N ILE A 11 -8.08 15.83 25.47
CA ILE A 11 -8.33 15.15 24.18
C ILE A 11 -8.71 13.71 24.52
N VAL A 12 -9.78 13.22 23.90
CA VAL A 12 -10.24 11.84 23.99
C VAL A 12 -9.99 11.19 22.62
N THR A 13 -9.17 10.15 22.60
CA THR A 13 -8.93 9.31 21.42
C THR A 13 -9.70 8.01 21.54
N LYS A 14 -10.32 7.59 20.45
CA LYS A 14 -11.07 6.34 20.32
C LYS A 14 -10.73 5.66 19.01
N THR A 15 -10.64 4.33 19.04
CA THR A 15 -10.47 3.51 17.84
C THR A 15 -11.83 3.18 17.26
N TYR A 16 -11.95 3.33 15.95
CA TYR A 16 -13.14 3.04 15.15
C TYR A 16 -12.81 1.93 14.15
N ARG A 17 -13.77 1.05 13.90
CA ARG A 17 -13.70 0.00 12.89
C ARG A 17 -14.84 0.17 11.90
N LEU A 18 -14.51 0.26 10.62
CA LEU A 18 -15.44 0.24 9.51
C LEU A 18 -15.35 -1.09 8.79
N GLN A 19 -16.50 -1.70 8.55
CA GLN A 19 -16.57 -2.95 7.82
C GLN A 19 -17.80 -2.99 6.92
N GLY A 20 -17.78 -3.80 5.87
CA GLY A 20 -18.93 -3.96 5.00
C GLY A 20 -18.52 -4.52 3.66
N THR A 21 -19.33 -4.29 2.64
CA THR A 21 -19.16 -4.87 1.31
C THR A 21 -19.34 -3.82 0.23
N VAL A 22 -18.44 -3.79 -0.75
CA VAL A 22 -18.63 -3.02 -1.98
C VAL A 22 -19.33 -3.88 -3.00
N TYR A 23 -20.36 -3.34 -3.65
CA TYR A 23 -21.13 -4.01 -4.69
C TYR A 23 -21.13 -3.23 -6.00
N ALA A 24 -20.90 -3.92 -7.12
CA ALA A 24 -21.34 -3.53 -8.44
C ALA A 24 -22.85 -3.76 -8.57
N THR A 25 -23.60 -2.75 -8.98
CA THR A 25 -25.06 -2.74 -8.89
C THR A 25 -25.68 -2.28 -10.19
N THR A 26 -26.59 -3.08 -10.75
CA THR A 26 -27.47 -2.61 -11.83
C THR A 26 -28.72 -2.01 -11.21
N PHE A 27 -29.07 -0.78 -11.58
CA PHE A 27 -30.27 -0.10 -11.09
C PHE A 27 -31.40 -0.07 -12.13
N ALA A 28 -32.64 -0.17 -11.67
CA ALA A 28 -33.83 0.22 -12.42
C ALA A 28 -34.50 1.40 -11.71
N GLY A 29 -34.18 2.61 -12.15
CA GLY A 29 -34.48 3.82 -11.38
C GLY A 29 -33.60 3.87 -10.12
N SER A 30 -34.20 4.00 -8.93
CA SER A 30 -33.47 3.98 -7.65
C SER A 30 -33.41 2.61 -6.99
N MET A 31 -34.01 1.58 -7.61
CA MET A 31 -34.04 0.24 -7.04
C MET A 31 -32.90 -0.62 -7.59
N PRO A 32 -32.06 -1.21 -6.73
CA PRO A 32 -31.06 -2.18 -7.19
C PRO A 32 -31.77 -3.44 -7.66
N ILE A 33 -31.53 -3.85 -8.91
CA ILE A 33 -32.13 -5.02 -9.54
C ILE A 33 -31.14 -6.18 -9.75
N ALA A 34 -29.84 -5.90 -9.67
CA ALA A 34 -28.76 -6.88 -9.56
C ALA A 34 -27.65 -6.28 -8.70
N ILE A 35 -27.10 -7.07 -7.79
CA ILE A 35 -26.08 -6.64 -6.82
C ILE A 35 -25.02 -7.72 -6.78
N GLU A 36 -23.76 -7.35 -6.96
CA GLU A 36 -22.63 -8.26 -7.04
C GLU A 36 -21.44 -7.71 -6.29
N PRO A 37 -20.67 -8.48 -5.52
CA PRO A 37 -19.57 -7.90 -4.79
C PRO A 37 -18.47 -7.38 -5.73
N LEU A 38 -17.93 -6.19 -5.50
CA LEU A 38 -16.83 -5.60 -6.26
C LEU A 38 -15.50 -5.88 -5.54
N PRO A 39 -14.66 -6.81 -6.04
CA PRO A 39 -13.39 -7.15 -5.42
C PRO A 39 -12.30 -6.17 -5.84
N ALA A 40 -11.19 -6.16 -5.09
CA ALA A 40 -9.98 -5.43 -5.45
C ALA A 40 -10.18 -3.94 -5.75
N ALA A 41 -11.28 -3.36 -5.25
CA ALA A 41 -11.48 -1.92 -5.25
C ALA A 41 -10.70 -1.31 -4.09
N LYS A 42 -10.11 -0.14 -4.31
CA LYS A 42 -9.50 0.66 -3.24
C LYS A 42 -10.57 1.57 -2.64
N LEU A 43 -10.75 1.50 -1.33
CA LEU A 43 -11.63 2.39 -0.57
C LEU A 43 -10.75 3.37 0.21
N GLU A 44 -10.84 4.66 -0.09
CA GLU A 44 -10.18 5.74 0.63
C GLU A 44 -11.17 6.44 1.54
N PHE A 45 -10.86 6.52 2.83
CA PHE A 45 -11.73 7.13 3.83
C PHE A 45 -11.22 8.52 4.22
N TYR A 46 -12.16 9.44 4.33
CA TYR A 46 -11.91 10.83 4.70
C TYR A 46 -12.86 11.21 5.82
N GLU A 47 -12.35 11.88 6.84
CA GLU A 47 -13.16 12.59 7.81
C GLU A 47 -13.63 13.92 7.20
N VAL A 48 -14.89 14.28 7.46
CA VAL A 48 -15.57 15.38 6.78
C VAL A 48 -16.32 16.27 7.76
N ASP A 49 -15.80 17.46 8.00
CA ASP A 49 -16.49 18.44 8.87
C ASP A 49 -17.42 19.37 8.09
N THR A 50 -18.55 19.77 8.71
CA THR A 50 -19.33 20.95 8.29
C THR A 50 -19.02 22.17 9.16
N PRO A 51 -18.57 23.31 8.60
CA PRO A 51 -18.45 24.54 9.40
C PRO A 51 -19.84 25.03 9.84
N ILE A 52 -20.07 25.18 11.15
CA ILE A 52 -21.38 25.56 11.72
C ILE A 52 -21.70 27.07 11.54
N LEU A 53 -20.73 27.92 11.16
CA LEU A 53 -20.95 29.37 11.00
C LEU A 53 -21.23 29.79 9.54
N TRP A 54 -22.52 30.03 9.29
CA TRP A 54 -23.10 30.47 8.02
C TRP A 54 -23.01 32.00 7.89
N LEU A 55 -22.02 32.49 7.13
CA LEU A 55 -22.00 33.85 6.63
C LEU A 55 -22.01 33.77 5.09
N ASP A 56 -23.23 33.66 4.54
CA ASP A 56 -23.58 33.64 3.12
C ASP A 56 -22.72 32.77 2.19
N SER A 57 -23.33 31.70 1.67
CA SER A 57 -22.82 30.60 0.82
C SER A 57 -22.29 29.39 1.58
N THR A 58 -22.62 28.18 1.09
CA THR A 58 -22.14 26.89 1.61
C THR A 58 -20.62 26.80 1.40
N PRO A 59 -19.79 26.84 2.45
CA PRO A 59 -18.37 26.60 2.30
C PRO A 59 -18.10 25.14 1.88
N PRO A 60 -16.97 24.87 1.21
CA PRO A 60 -16.56 23.49 0.92
C PRO A 60 -16.33 22.74 2.24
N LEU A 61 -16.74 21.48 2.28
CA LEU A 61 -16.44 20.57 3.38
C LEU A 61 -14.91 20.42 3.49
N SER A 62 -14.36 20.48 4.71
CA SER A 62 -12.96 20.12 4.91
C SER A 62 -12.85 18.61 5.00
N GLU A 63 -11.90 18.04 4.26
CA GLU A 63 -11.65 16.59 4.24
C GLU A 63 -10.28 16.28 4.85
N GLY A 64 -10.26 15.42 5.87
CA GLY A 64 -9.05 14.87 6.48
C GLY A 64 -8.87 13.41 6.07
N TYR A 65 -7.74 13.06 5.45
CA TYR A 65 -7.50 11.67 5.03
C TYR A 65 -7.30 10.74 6.25
N LEU A 66 -8.13 9.69 6.36
CA LEU A 66 -8.07 8.72 7.45
C LEU A 66 -7.23 7.49 7.09
N GLY A 67 -7.28 7.06 5.82
CA GLY A 67 -6.59 5.85 5.37
C GLY A 67 -7.33 5.15 4.23
N TYR A 68 -7.01 3.89 4.01
CA TYR A 68 -7.63 3.09 2.97
C TYR A 68 -7.72 1.61 3.31
N ALA A 69 -8.62 0.91 2.63
CA ALA A 69 -8.71 -0.54 2.59
C ALA A 69 -8.88 -1.05 1.16
N TYR A 70 -8.73 -2.36 0.98
CA TYR A 70 -9.05 -3.03 -0.28
C TYR A 70 -10.20 -4.00 -0.07
N SER A 71 -11.12 -4.05 -1.02
CA SER A 71 -12.17 -5.07 -0.99
C SER A 71 -11.61 -6.46 -1.32
N GLY A 72 -12.01 -7.44 -0.53
CA GLY A 72 -11.68 -8.85 -0.71
C GLY A 72 -12.41 -9.49 -1.90
N PRO A 73 -12.17 -10.78 -2.17
CA PRO A 73 -12.80 -11.51 -3.27
C PRO A 73 -14.32 -11.61 -3.17
N ASP A 74 -14.91 -11.34 -2.02
CA ASP A 74 -16.35 -11.27 -1.75
C ASP A 74 -16.85 -9.83 -1.59
N GLY A 75 -16.05 -8.85 -2.01
CA GLY A 75 -16.32 -7.42 -1.89
C GLY A 75 -16.17 -6.88 -0.46
N SER A 76 -15.88 -7.73 0.53
CA SER A 76 -15.80 -7.32 1.92
C SER A 76 -14.59 -6.42 2.19
N TYR A 77 -14.72 -5.46 3.09
CA TYR A 77 -13.61 -4.65 3.56
C TYR A 77 -13.67 -4.51 5.07
N ASP A 78 -12.52 -4.23 5.66
CA ASP A 78 -12.32 -3.99 7.09
C ASP A 78 -11.22 -2.94 7.25
N PHE A 79 -11.49 -1.89 8.02
CA PHE A 79 -10.62 -0.74 8.19
C PHE A 79 -10.72 -0.22 9.62
N GLU A 80 -9.58 -0.03 10.29
CA GLU A 80 -9.52 0.56 11.63
C GLU A 80 -8.76 1.88 11.62
N PHE A 81 -9.26 2.87 12.35
CA PHE A 81 -8.61 4.18 12.50
C PHE A 81 -8.86 4.77 13.89
N ASP A 82 -7.97 5.67 14.33
CA ASP A 82 -8.13 6.39 15.59
C ASP A 82 -8.67 7.81 15.32
N PHE A 83 -9.71 8.19 16.06
CA PHE A 83 -10.30 9.54 16.03
C PHE A 83 -10.13 10.23 17.38
N SER A 84 -9.74 11.51 17.36
CA SER A 84 -9.46 12.28 18.57
C SER A 84 -10.28 13.56 18.62
N TYR A 85 -10.98 13.81 19.72
CA TYR A 85 -11.82 15.01 19.90
C TYR A 85 -11.67 15.65 21.29
N THR A 86 -12.10 16.90 21.45
CA THR A 86 -12.10 17.60 22.75
C THR A 86 -13.51 17.70 23.35
N PRO A 87 -13.75 17.34 24.64
CA PRO A 87 -15.08 17.38 25.23
C PRO A 87 -15.63 18.78 25.54
N TRP A 88 -14.93 19.86 25.22
CA TRP A 88 -15.16 21.17 25.83
C TRP A 88 -16.21 22.02 25.10
N ILE A 89 -17.21 22.53 25.82
CA ILE A 89 -18.49 23.08 25.30
C ILE A 89 -18.35 24.16 24.21
N ILE A 90 -17.28 24.96 24.21
CA ILE A 90 -17.09 26.03 23.21
C ILE A 90 -16.55 25.48 21.88
N TYR A 91 -15.87 24.32 21.88
CA TYR A 91 -15.38 23.65 20.67
C TYR A 91 -16.39 22.71 20.01
N TRP A 92 -17.51 22.39 20.67
CA TRP A 92 -18.60 21.62 20.03
C TRP A 92 -19.25 22.37 18.87
N TRP A 93 -18.98 23.67 18.77
CA TRP A 93 -19.42 24.50 17.65
C TRP A 93 -18.51 24.34 16.42
N TRP A 94 -17.41 23.57 16.52
CA TRP A 94 -16.33 23.56 15.53
C TRP A 94 -15.67 22.19 15.27
N LEU A 95 -15.83 21.20 16.16
CA LEU A 95 -15.22 19.87 16.02
C LEU A 95 -16.20 18.81 16.51
N ASP A 96 -16.42 17.80 15.69
CA ASP A 96 -17.33 16.72 16.03
C ASP A 96 -16.74 15.77 17.08
N ARG A 97 -17.63 15.23 17.93
CA ARG A 97 -17.28 14.26 18.97
C ARG A 97 -17.21 12.83 18.43
N VAL A 98 -17.67 12.66 17.20
CA VAL A 98 -17.87 11.42 16.51
C VAL A 98 -17.51 11.68 15.06
N PRO A 99 -16.65 10.88 14.42
CA PRO A 99 -16.21 11.16 13.07
C PRO A 99 -17.38 11.09 12.09
N ASP A 100 -17.33 11.97 11.10
CA ASP A 100 -18.17 11.95 9.91
C ASP A 100 -17.32 11.44 8.76
N VAL A 101 -17.70 10.33 8.13
CA VAL A 101 -16.81 9.64 7.18
C VAL A 101 -17.39 9.67 5.78
N ARG A 102 -16.55 10.00 4.79
CA ARG A 102 -16.80 9.79 3.37
C ARG A 102 -15.85 8.75 2.82
N VAL A 103 -16.32 7.98 1.83
CA VAL A 103 -15.46 7.08 1.06
C VAL A 103 -15.33 7.53 -0.39
N ARG A 104 -14.15 7.34 -0.98
CA ARG A 104 -13.94 7.30 -2.43
C ARG A 104 -13.50 5.89 -2.80
N ILE A 105 -14.17 5.31 -3.79
CA ILE A 105 -13.90 3.96 -4.26
C ILE A 105 -13.34 4.04 -5.66
N SER A 106 -12.20 3.39 -5.87
CA SER A 106 -11.51 3.37 -7.14
C SER A 106 -11.28 1.95 -7.64
N GLN A 107 -11.35 1.78 -8.95
CA GLN A 107 -10.85 0.59 -9.64
C GLN A 107 -9.49 0.88 -10.25
N PHE A 108 -8.71 -0.17 -10.41
CA PHE A 108 -7.39 -0.07 -10.99
C PHE A 108 -7.47 -0.36 -12.48
N ASP A 109 -7.17 0.65 -13.28
CA ASP A 109 -7.25 0.59 -14.73
C ASP A 109 -6.07 1.33 -15.36
N ASP A 110 -5.43 0.71 -16.36
CA ASP A 110 -4.27 1.23 -17.09
C ASP A 110 -3.20 1.92 -16.21
N GLY A 111 -3.07 1.39 -15.01
CA GLY A 111 -2.08 1.80 -14.03
C GLY A 111 -2.36 3.05 -13.22
N ILE A 112 -3.63 3.41 -13.12
CA ILE A 112 -4.13 4.49 -12.27
C ILE A 112 -5.34 3.95 -11.49
N TRP A 113 -5.50 4.37 -10.22
CA TRP A 113 -6.74 4.16 -9.47
C TRP A 113 -7.63 5.27 -9.99
N GLN A 114 -8.58 4.89 -10.80
CA GLN A 114 -9.60 5.79 -11.28
C GLN A 114 -10.76 5.68 -10.30
N GLU A 115 -11.16 6.81 -9.73
CA GLU A 115 -12.35 6.87 -8.89
C GLU A 115 -13.56 6.51 -9.74
N VAL A 116 -14.23 5.44 -9.33
CA VAL A 116 -15.48 4.97 -9.97
C VAL A 116 -16.70 5.35 -9.15
N TYR A 117 -16.49 5.82 -7.92
CA TYR A 117 -17.58 6.15 -7.01
C TYR A 117 -17.11 7.03 -5.85
N GLU A 118 -17.86 8.09 -5.56
CA GLU A 118 -17.78 8.83 -4.29
C GLU A 118 -19.04 8.55 -3.48
N GLY A 119 -18.86 8.03 -2.26
CA GLY A 119 -19.97 7.74 -1.36
C GLY A 119 -20.51 8.98 -0.66
N PRO A 120 -21.75 8.92 -0.11
CA PRO A 120 -22.25 9.99 0.74
C PRO A 120 -21.43 10.10 2.03
N VAL A 121 -21.53 11.24 2.72
CA VAL A 121 -21.01 11.39 4.08
C VAL A 121 -21.90 10.60 5.04
N ASP A 122 -21.30 9.66 5.75
CA ASP A 122 -21.89 8.94 6.86
C ASP A 122 -21.63 9.75 8.14
N TRP A 123 -22.65 10.47 8.60
CA TRP A 123 -22.56 11.37 9.75
C TRP A 123 -22.60 10.59 11.07
N ASN A 124 -21.73 10.97 12.01
CA ASN A 124 -21.68 10.51 13.39
C ASN A 124 -21.61 8.98 13.51
N ILE A 125 -20.59 8.36 12.89
CA ILE A 125 -20.48 6.90 12.86
C ILE A 125 -20.20 6.29 14.24
N ALA A 126 -20.67 5.06 14.47
CA ALA A 126 -20.37 4.32 15.70
C ALA A 126 -18.92 3.76 15.70
N GLU A 127 -18.38 3.41 16.87
CA GLU A 127 -17.04 2.79 17.02
C GLU A 127 -16.90 1.48 16.23
N ASP A 128 -17.99 0.73 16.04
CA ASP A 128 -18.08 -0.38 15.10
C ASP A 128 -19.19 -0.06 14.09
N PHE A 129 -18.80 0.40 12.90
CA PHE A 129 -19.69 0.91 11.87
C PHE A 129 -19.71 -0.02 10.66
N ARG A 130 -20.90 -0.51 10.31
CA ARG A 130 -21.09 -1.33 9.12
C ARG A 130 -21.68 -0.52 7.97
N ARG A 131 -21.01 -0.49 6.82
CA ARG A 131 -21.49 0.20 5.62
C ARG A 131 -21.28 -0.62 4.35
N ASP A 132 -22.35 -0.84 3.61
CA ASP A 132 -22.28 -1.39 2.25
C ASP A 132 -22.34 -0.27 1.22
N TYR A 133 -21.59 -0.41 0.13
CA TYR A 133 -21.55 0.55 -0.98
C TYR A 133 -22.09 -0.10 -2.25
N PHE A 134 -22.96 0.60 -2.97
CA PHE A 134 -23.62 0.11 -4.19
C PHE A 134 -23.25 1.03 -5.35
N ILE A 135 -22.27 0.61 -6.15
CA ILE A 135 -21.73 1.37 -7.27
C ILE A 135 -22.47 0.97 -8.54
N PRO A 136 -23.04 1.92 -9.31
CA PRO A 136 -23.64 1.62 -10.60
C PRO A 136 -22.65 0.91 -11.53
N ILE A 137 -23.06 -0.18 -12.17
CA ILE A 137 -22.17 -0.99 -13.01
C ILE A 137 -21.65 -0.20 -14.23
N GLU A 138 -22.39 0.80 -14.67
CA GLU A 138 -22.02 1.73 -15.73
C GLU A 138 -20.89 2.70 -15.36
N ASP A 139 -20.67 2.94 -14.06
CA ASP A 139 -19.58 3.78 -13.55
C ASP A 139 -18.29 2.97 -13.35
N LEU A 140 -18.39 1.64 -13.39
CA LEU A 140 -17.25 0.75 -13.29
C LEU A 140 -16.49 0.71 -14.59
N ILE A 141 -15.18 0.57 -14.47
CA ILE A 141 -14.29 0.51 -15.61
C ILE A 141 -14.43 -0.88 -16.24
N PRO A 142 -14.84 -0.96 -17.52
CA PRO A 142 -14.89 -2.23 -18.22
C PRO A 142 -13.50 -2.83 -18.29
N LEU A 143 -13.45 -4.16 -18.23
CA LEU A 143 -12.22 -4.93 -18.17
C LEU A 143 -11.27 -4.56 -19.32
N VAL A 144 -10.00 -4.37 -18.99
CA VAL A 144 -8.93 -4.08 -19.92
C VAL A 144 -8.82 -5.20 -20.96
N ASP A 145 -8.61 -4.83 -22.23
CA ASP A 145 -8.24 -5.74 -23.31
C ASP A 145 -7.10 -6.66 -22.84
N SER A 146 -7.34 -7.97 -22.83
CA SER A 146 -6.37 -8.99 -22.39
C SER A 146 -5.09 -8.98 -23.22
N GLY A 147 -5.10 -8.27 -24.34
CA GLY A 147 -4.00 -8.12 -25.28
C GLY A 147 -4.04 -9.19 -26.36
N VAL A 148 -3.29 -8.95 -27.44
CA VAL A 148 -3.29 -9.86 -28.59
C VAL A 148 -2.53 -11.15 -28.27
N LYS A 149 -3.19 -12.31 -28.31
CA LYS A 149 -2.54 -13.62 -28.13
C LYS A 149 -1.33 -13.80 -29.07
N PRO A 150 -0.25 -14.47 -28.62
CA PRO A 150 0.87 -14.78 -29.51
C PRO A 150 0.44 -15.78 -30.59
N SER A 151 1.14 -15.77 -31.73
CA SER A 151 0.88 -16.72 -32.83
C SER A 151 1.26 -18.16 -32.47
N GLU A 152 2.20 -18.34 -31.54
CA GLU A 152 2.67 -19.64 -31.04
C GLU A 152 3.14 -19.53 -29.58
N GLY A 153 3.11 -20.64 -28.84
CA GLY A 153 3.64 -20.74 -27.48
C GLY A 153 2.91 -19.89 -26.44
N PHE A 154 3.67 -19.27 -25.53
CA PHE A 154 3.18 -18.40 -24.47
C PHE A 154 3.96 -17.08 -24.46
N ARG A 155 3.27 -16.00 -24.10
CA ARG A 155 3.87 -14.67 -23.89
C ARG A 155 3.49 -14.11 -22.52
N PHE A 156 4.49 -13.76 -21.73
CA PHE A 156 4.30 -12.91 -20.55
C PHE A 156 3.96 -11.49 -20.99
N LEU A 157 2.95 -10.88 -20.36
CA LEU A 157 2.50 -9.53 -20.68
C LEU A 157 3.02 -8.53 -19.65
N SER A 158 2.69 -8.74 -18.38
CA SER A 158 3.00 -7.81 -17.31
C SER A 158 3.08 -8.48 -15.94
N LEU A 159 3.75 -7.80 -15.02
CA LEU A 159 3.70 -8.02 -13.60
C LEU A 159 3.02 -6.81 -12.96
N GLY A 160 1.78 -7.00 -12.54
CA GLY A 160 0.89 -5.88 -12.27
C GLY A 160 0.80 -4.96 -13.48
N LEU A 161 1.22 -3.72 -13.32
CA LEU A 161 1.33 -2.76 -14.41
C LEU A 161 2.64 -2.76 -15.15
N LEU A 162 3.68 -3.38 -14.57
CA LEU A 162 5.00 -3.36 -15.16
C LEU A 162 5.02 -4.29 -16.37
N PRO A 163 5.19 -3.80 -17.61
CA PRO A 163 5.29 -4.69 -18.77
C PRO A 163 6.49 -5.62 -18.60
N ILE A 164 6.33 -6.90 -18.94
CA ILE A 164 7.42 -7.87 -18.89
C ILE A 164 8.14 -7.85 -20.23
N ASP A 165 9.29 -7.18 -20.27
CA ASP A 165 10.21 -7.22 -21.38
C ASP A 165 11.67 -7.09 -20.90
N ALA A 166 12.62 -7.18 -21.84
CA ALA A 166 14.05 -7.15 -21.57
C ALA A 166 14.58 -5.82 -21.01
N THR A 167 13.73 -4.81 -20.86
CA THR A 167 14.12 -3.44 -20.50
C THR A 167 13.42 -2.91 -19.25
N ARG A 168 12.32 -3.52 -18.82
CA ARG A 168 11.64 -3.18 -17.56
C ARG A 168 12.09 -4.05 -16.38
N ILE A 169 12.70 -5.19 -16.67
CA ILE A 169 13.33 -6.04 -15.66
C ILE A 169 14.79 -6.19 -16.06
N VAL A 170 15.65 -5.41 -15.41
CA VAL A 170 17.09 -5.34 -15.70
C VAL A 170 17.83 -5.87 -14.48
N ASP A 171 18.65 -6.90 -14.69
CA ASP A 171 19.39 -7.57 -13.62
C ASP A 171 18.51 -8.03 -12.44
N GLY A 172 17.24 -8.35 -12.71
CA GLY A 172 16.26 -8.74 -11.70
C GLY A 172 15.45 -7.60 -11.09
N TYR A 173 15.84 -6.36 -11.32
CA TYR A 173 15.20 -5.19 -10.76
C TYR A 173 14.16 -4.61 -11.72
N ALA A 174 13.03 -4.21 -11.16
CA ALA A 174 12.01 -3.45 -11.87
C ALA A 174 12.50 -2.03 -12.14
N SER A 175 12.30 -1.57 -13.38
CA SER A 175 12.58 -0.20 -13.83
C SER A 175 11.48 0.24 -14.78
N ALA A 176 11.02 1.48 -14.63
CA ALA A 176 10.05 2.07 -15.53
C ALA A 176 10.71 2.89 -16.64
N LYS A 177 9.92 3.25 -17.65
CA LYS A 177 10.31 4.09 -18.77
C LYS A 177 9.41 5.32 -18.88
N THR A 178 9.92 6.30 -19.61
CA THR A 178 9.12 7.45 -20.07
C THR A 178 7.91 6.96 -20.86
N GLY A 179 6.71 7.35 -20.40
CA GLY A 179 5.43 6.93 -20.99
C GLY A 179 4.74 5.79 -20.26
N ASP A 180 5.39 5.14 -19.30
CA ASP A 180 4.68 4.23 -18.38
C ASP A 180 3.73 5.03 -17.47
N PRO A 181 2.63 4.43 -16.97
CA PRO A 181 1.66 5.11 -16.11
C PRO A 181 2.33 5.80 -14.92
N ASP A 182 1.82 6.98 -14.54
CA ASP A 182 2.41 7.86 -13.51
C ASP A 182 2.78 7.13 -12.21
N ARG A 183 2.05 6.08 -11.87
CA ARG A 183 2.26 5.27 -10.66
C ARG A 183 3.50 4.41 -10.69
N ILE A 184 3.82 3.85 -11.83
CA ILE A 184 5.03 3.03 -11.99
C ILE A 184 6.15 3.82 -12.64
N SER A 185 5.88 4.99 -13.24
CA SER A 185 6.88 5.88 -13.86
C SER A 185 8.07 6.26 -12.97
N LYS A 186 7.95 6.06 -11.65
CA LYS A 186 8.97 6.35 -10.63
C LYS A 186 9.72 5.11 -10.14
N ILE A 187 9.37 3.92 -10.63
CA ILE A 187 10.13 2.70 -10.36
C ILE A 187 11.47 2.82 -11.07
N SER A 188 12.55 2.68 -10.31
CA SER A 188 13.91 2.72 -10.81
C SER A 188 14.74 1.82 -9.93
N HIS A 189 15.28 0.75 -10.52
CA HIS A 189 16.10 -0.25 -9.84
C HIS A 189 15.46 -0.83 -8.56
N GLN A 190 14.18 -1.22 -8.59
CA GLN A 190 13.48 -1.72 -7.39
C GLN A 190 13.37 -3.26 -7.40
N PRO A 191 13.68 -3.96 -6.29
CA PRO A 191 13.34 -5.36 -6.14
C PRO A 191 11.81 -5.54 -6.02
N LEU A 192 11.36 -6.78 -6.14
CA LEU A 192 9.95 -7.15 -6.08
C LEU A 192 9.58 -7.81 -4.73
N CYS A 193 8.36 -7.60 -4.26
CA CYS A 193 7.93 -8.14 -2.96
C CYS A 193 6.42 -8.40 -2.84
N ASP A 194 6.03 -8.93 -1.68
CA ASP A 194 4.66 -9.25 -1.27
C ASP A 194 3.92 -10.23 -2.17
N ARG A 195 3.11 -9.71 -3.08
CA ARG A 195 2.16 -10.45 -3.91
C ARG A 195 2.30 -9.98 -5.34
N LEU A 196 2.87 -10.83 -6.18
CA LEU A 196 3.10 -10.56 -7.59
C LEU A 196 1.97 -11.16 -8.41
N ARG A 197 1.26 -10.33 -9.17
CA ARG A 197 0.25 -10.79 -10.13
C ARG A 197 0.89 -10.78 -11.51
N ILE A 198 0.96 -11.95 -12.14
CA ILE A 198 1.66 -12.11 -13.42
C ILE A 198 0.63 -12.48 -14.49
N PHE A 199 0.66 -11.71 -15.57
CA PHE A 199 -0.26 -11.82 -16.70
C PHE A 199 0.47 -12.37 -17.91
N GLY A 200 -0.24 -13.16 -18.71
CA GLY A 200 0.29 -13.82 -19.90
C GLY A 200 -0.81 -14.50 -20.71
N LEU A 201 -0.49 -14.83 -21.95
CA LEU A 201 -1.40 -15.49 -22.87
C LEU A 201 -0.72 -16.64 -23.59
N PHE A 202 -1.42 -17.76 -23.69
CA PHE A 202 -1.10 -18.85 -24.62
C PHE A 202 -1.62 -18.52 -26.01
N ALA A 203 -0.93 -19.03 -27.02
CA ALA A 203 -1.41 -19.05 -28.39
C ALA A 203 -2.68 -19.89 -28.50
N GLU A 204 -3.50 -19.59 -29.52
CA GLU A 204 -4.75 -20.34 -29.75
C GLU A 204 -4.51 -21.77 -30.24
N SER A 205 -3.38 -21.99 -30.93
CA SER A 205 -3.01 -23.29 -31.47
C SER A 205 -1.53 -23.58 -31.23
N PRO A 206 -1.17 -24.76 -30.68
CA PRO A 206 -2.07 -25.81 -30.18
C PRO A 206 -2.79 -25.35 -28.89
N PRO A 207 -4.04 -25.81 -28.64
CA PRO A 207 -4.79 -25.38 -27.48
C PRO A 207 -4.18 -25.93 -26.18
N VAL A 208 -3.96 -25.03 -25.23
CA VAL A 208 -3.52 -25.36 -23.87
C VAL A 208 -4.75 -25.43 -22.96
N ALA A 209 -4.95 -26.56 -22.28
CA ALA A 209 -6.06 -26.77 -21.35
C ALA A 209 -5.69 -26.42 -19.90
N SER A 210 -4.44 -26.67 -19.51
CA SER A 210 -3.91 -26.37 -18.17
C SER A 210 -2.42 -26.03 -18.26
N TYR A 211 -1.87 -25.43 -17.22
CA TYR A 211 -0.45 -25.09 -17.18
C TYR A 211 0.16 -25.29 -15.79
N LEU A 212 1.45 -25.62 -15.76
CA LEU A 212 2.24 -25.67 -14.54
C LEU A 212 3.12 -24.43 -14.47
N VAL A 213 3.14 -23.76 -13.32
CA VAL A 213 4.09 -22.70 -13.01
C VAL A 213 5.07 -23.20 -11.98
N GLU A 214 6.35 -23.01 -12.24
CA GLU A 214 7.43 -23.38 -11.33
C GLU A 214 8.36 -22.20 -11.11
N ILE A 215 8.93 -22.12 -9.91
CA ILE A 215 9.94 -21.15 -9.53
C ILE A 215 11.20 -21.87 -9.06
N ALA A 216 12.34 -21.21 -9.17
CA ALA A 216 13.60 -21.66 -8.61
C ALA A 216 14.39 -20.47 -8.10
N GLN A 217 14.95 -20.58 -6.90
CA GLN A 217 15.94 -19.62 -6.42
C GLN A 217 17.25 -19.88 -7.19
N VAL A 218 17.85 -18.83 -7.72
CA VAL A 218 19.06 -18.86 -8.55
C VAL A 218 20.13 -17.91 -8.00
N ALA A 219 21.37 -18.07 -8.45
CA ALA A 219 22.49 -17.32 -7.89
C ALA A 219 22.50 -15.84 -8.28
N ASN A 220 22.04 -15.50 -9.49
CA ASN A 220 22.01 -14.13 -10.03
C ASN A 220 21.08 -14.06 -11.26
N ALA A 221 20.92 -12.85 -11.82
CA ALA A 221 20.08 -12.57 -12.98
C ALA A 221 20.61 -13.07 -14.34
N SER A 222 21.80 -13.69 -14.38
CA SER A 222 22.44 -14.15 -15.62
C SER A 222 22.58 -15.68 -15.72
N VAL A 223 21.91 -16.42 -14.84
CA VAL A 223 21.96 -17.89 -14.83
C VAL A 223 21.31 -18.48 -16.10
N ASP A 224 21.95 -19.49 -16.69
CA ASP A 224 21.38 -20.25 -17.80
C ASP A 224 20.23 -21.15 -17.31
N LEU A 225 19.00 -20.74 -17.63
CA LEU A 225 17.76 -21.39 -17.21
C LEU A 225 17.49 -22.72 -17.93
N SER A 226 18.29 -23.08 -18.94
CA SER A 226 18.21 -24.38 -19.62
C SER A 226 18.94 -25.51 -18.87
N SER A 227 19.73 -25.18 -17.84
CA SER A 227 20.47 -26.16 -17.06
C SER A 227 19.55 -27.12 -16.29
N THR A 228 19.88 -28.42 -16.35
CA THR A 228 19.18 -29.49 -15.60
C THR A 228 19.50 -29.47 -14.10
N SER A 229 20.47 -28.67 -13.65
CA SER A 229 20.85 -28.56 -12.24
C SER A 229 19.95 -27.65 -11.42
N ILE A 230 19.04 -26.90 -12.06
CA ILE A 230 18.13 -25.97 -11.37
C ILE A 230 17.02 -26.76 -10.69
N ALA A 231 16.90 -26.59 -9.37
CA ALA A 231 15.85 -27.21 -8.58
C ALA A 231 14.54 -26.40 -8.68
N TRP A 232 13.74 -26.73 -9.69
CA TRP A 232 12.42 -26.16 -9.88
C TRP A 232 11.41 -26.70 -8.87
N LYS A 233 10.59 -25.82 -8.31
CA LYS A 233 9.47 -26.17 -7.45
C LYS A 233 8.16 -25.61 -8.02
N PRO A 234 7.06 -26.38 -8.02
CA PRO A 234 5.75 -25.85 -8.38
C PRO A 234 5.36 -24.70 -7.46
N VAL A 235 4.76 -23.66 -8.04
CA VAL A 235 4.07 -22.65 -7.23
C VAL A 235 2.78 -23.26 -6.70
N THR A 236 2.50 -23.02 -5.42
CA THR A 236 1.35 -23.59 -4.72
C THR A 236 0.28 -22.56 -4.38
N ASP A 237 0.52 -21.29 -4.68
CA ASP A 237 -0.40 -20.21 -4.37
C ASP A 237 -1.67 -20.32 -5.22
N PRO A 238 -2.87 -20.21 -4.62
CA PRO A 238 -4.11 -20.37 -5.33
C PRO A 238 -4.34 -19.22 -6.31
N LEU A 239 -4.80 -19.56 -7.51
CA LEU A 239 -5.26 -18.60 -8.50
C LEU A 239 -6.77 -18.45 -8.38
N HIS A 240 -7.19 -17.22 -8.11
CA HIS A 240 -8.58 -16.83 -8.06
C HIS A 240 -8.91 -15.90 -9.21
N ASN A 241 -10.06 -16.10 -9.82
CA ASN A 241 -10.61 -15.21 -10.83
C ASN A 241 -12.14 -15.23 -10.72
N ARG A 242 -12.82 -14.45 -11.55
CA ARG A 242 -14.27 -14.41 -11.59
C ARG A 242 -14.76 -14.61 -13.00
N LYS A 243 -15.81 -15.42 -13.13
CA LYS A 243 -16.48 -15.68 -14.39
C LYS A 243 -17.87 -15.05 -14.40
N TRP A 244 -18.24 -14.37 -15.46
CA TRP A 244 -19.58 -13.84 -15.67
C TRP A 244 -20.58 -14.99 -15.80
N ASN A 245 -21.63 -14.94 -14.99
CA ASN A 245 -22.77 -15.84 -15.06
C ASN A 245 -23.96 -15.08 -15.61
N ASP A 246 -24.23 -15.26 -16.90
CA ASP A 246 -25.30 -14.55 -17.60
C ASP A 246 -26.70 -14.88 -17.04
N THR A 247 -26.90 -16.09 -16.50
CA THR A 247 -28.18 -16.50 -15.92
C THR A 247 -28.48 -15.78 -14.61
N GLN A 248 -27.45 -15.65 -13.77
CA GLN A 248 -27.57 -14.98 -12.47
C GLN A 248 -27.30 -13.49 -12.56
N ARG A 249 -26.83 -13.01 -13.72
CA ARG A 249 -26.27 -11.68 -13.96
C ARG A 249 -25.33 -11.30 -12.83
N ARG A 250 -24.30 -12.14 -12.65
CA ARG A 250 -23.23 -11.86 -11.70
C ARG A 250 -21.88 -12.48 -11.99
N TRP A 251 -20.83 -11.89 -11.42
CA TRP A 251 -19.51 -12.47 -11.32
C TRP A 251 -19.46 -13.60 -10.28
N ASP A 252 -19.28 -14.84 -10.73
CA ASP A 252 -19.07 -16.00 -9.86
C ASP A 252 -17.58 -16.21 -9.60
N PHE A 253 -17.22 -16.38 -8.32
CA PHE A 253 -15.85 -16.69 -7.91
C PHE A 253 -15.40 -18.07 -8.42
N GLN A 254 -14.21 -18.13 -8.99
CA GLN A 254 -13.61 -19.34 -9.53
C GLN A 254 -12.22 -19.58 -8.92
N VAL A 255 -11.96 -20.82 -8.56
CA VAL A 255 -10.61 -21.28 -8.17
C VAL A 255 -10.01 -21.99 -9.39
N LEU A 256 -9.00 -21.37 -9.99
CA LEU A 256 -8.36 -21.85 -11.22
C LEU A 256 -7.13 -22.71 -10.93
N GLY A 257 -6.89 -23.10 -9.68
CA GLY A 257 -5.79 -23.98 -9.29
C GLY A 257 -4.87 -23.37 -8.24
N PRO A 258 -3.72 -24.00 -7.95
CA PRO A 258 -3.28 -25.22 -8.57
C PRO A 258 -4.10 -26.42 -8.08
N ASP A 259 -4.45 -27.33 -8.99
CA ASP A 259 -5.07 -28.61 -8.64
C ASP A 259 -4.12 -29.40 -7.70
N PRO A 260 -4.61 -29.97 -6.58
CA PRO A 260 -3.75 -30.57 -5.57
C PRO A 260 -2.99 -31.82 -6.07
N THR A 261 -3.49 -32.49 -7.11
CA THR A 261 -2.92 -33.72 -7.66
C THR A 261 -1.86 -33.40 -8.72
N THR A 262 -2.21 -32.55 -9.67
CA THR A 262 -1.38 -32.23 -10.84
C THR A 262 -0.49 -31.01 -10.62
N ARG A 263 -0.80 -30.18 -9.61
CA ARG A 263 -0.19 -28.87 -9.35
C ARG A 263 -0.37 -27.86 -10.49
N ARG A 264 -1.35 -28.11 -11.38
CA ARG A 264 -1.60 -27.28 -12.56
C ARG A 264 -2.75 -26.32 -12.33
N TYR A 265 -2.69 -25.19 -13.02
CA TYR A 265 -3.73 -24.20 -13.12
C TYR A 265 -4.57 -24.45 -14.37
N GLN A 266 -5.86 -24.15 -14.31
CA GLN A 266 -6.77 -24.16 -15.44
C GLN A 266 -6.42 -23.01 -16.39
N ASN A 267 -6.30 -23.31 -17.69
CA ASN A 267 -6.21 -22.27 -18.70
C ASN A 267 -7.61 -21.76 -19.07
N ILE A 268 -7.79 -20.45 -19.03
CA ILE A 268 -9.05 -19.80 -19.44
C ILE A 268 -8.91 -19.08 -20.79
N ASP A 269 -7.73 -19.09 -21.42
CA ASP A 269 -7.47 -18.38 -22.68
C ASP A 269 -8.33 -18.87 -23.85
N THR A 270 -8.81 -20.12 -23.76
CA THR A 270 -9.71 -20.73 -24.75
C THR A 270 -11.19 -20.42 -24.50
N GLN A 271 -11.51 -19.70 -23.42
CA GLN A 271 -12.87 -19.28 -23.08
C GLN A 271 -13.12 -17.84 -23.55
N PRO A 272 -14.39 -17.43 -23.78
CA PRO A 272 -14.71 -16.06 -24.17
C PRO A 272 -14.15 -15.06 -23.17
N GLU A 273 -13.39 -14.08 -23.65
CA GLU A 273 -12.71 -13.10 -22.81
C GLU A 273 -13.68 -12.27 -21.96
N ALA A 274 -14.79 -11.85 -22.57
CA ALA A 274 -15.85 -11.10 -21.90
C ALA A 274 -16.48 -11.84 -20.71
N ASP A 275 -16.28 -13.16 -20.61
CA ASP A 275 -16.76 -13.94 -19.48
C ASP A 275 -15.83 -13.87 -18.27
N TRP A 276 -14.65 -13.25 -18.33
CA TRP A 276 -13.65 -13.34 -17.26
C TRP A 276 -13.13 -11.98 -16.82
N HIS A 277 -13.07 -11.76 -15.50
CA HIS A 277 -12.60 -10.50 -14.93
C HIS A 277 -11.14 -10.21 -15.32
N GLU A 278 -10.24 -11.18 -15.17
CA GLU A 278 -8.83 -11.00 -15.58
C GLU A 278 -8.40 -12.17 -16.46
N HIS A 279 -8.77 -12.15 -17.73
CA HIS A 279 -8.56 -13.27 -18.65
C HIS A 279 -7.08 -13.65 -18.80
N SER A 280 -6.20 -12.65 -18.87
CA SER A 280 -4.75 -12.87 -19.01
C SER A 280 -4.03 -13.19 -17.70
N LEU A 281 -4.69 -13.20 -16.54
CA LEU A 281 -4.02 -13.53 -15.27
C LEU A 281 -3.62 -15.00 -15.23
N LYS A 282 -2.33 -15.28 -14.97
CA LYS A 282 -1.80 -16.65 -14.92
C LYS A 282 -1.34 -17.07 -13.54
N ILE A 283 -0.90 -16.14 -12.70
CA ILE A 283 -0.51 -16.49 -11.34
C ILE A 283 -0.60 -15.30 -10.39
N THR A 284 -0.98 -15.59 -9.16
CA THR A 284 -0.78 -14.71 -8.00
C THR A 284 0.26 -15.36 -7.11
N TRP A 285 1.51 -14.89 -7.18
CA TRP A 285 2.62 -15.47 -6.43
C TRP A 285 2.85 -14.69 -5.13
N MET A 286 2.73 -15.36 -3.99
CA MET A 286 2.96 -14.78 -2.66
C MET A 286 4.44 -14.87 -2.31
N THR A 287 5.24 -13.90 -2.76
CA THR A 287 6.69 -13.88 -2.53
C THR A 287 7.06 -13.70 -1.08
N ALA A 288 6.16 -13.21 -0.22
CA ALA A 288 6.40 -13.14 1.23
C ALA A 288 6.68 -14.51 1.87
N ASN A 289 6.31 -15.62 1.21
CA ASN A 289 6.62 -16.99 1.65
C ASN A 289 7.99 -17.48 1.18
N GLU A 290 8.73 -16.65 0.45
CA GLU A 290 10.00 -16.97 -0.17
C GLU A 290 11.14 -16.16 0.47
N PRO A 291 12.31 -16.75 0.72
CA PRO A 291 13.47 -15.99 1.15
C PRO A 291 13.91 -15.00 0.08
N ASP A 292 14.58 -13.93 0.48
CA ASP A 292 15.10 -12.94 -0.47
C ASP A 292 16.15 -13.57 -1.39
N GLY A 293 16.17 -13.14 -2.65
CA GLY A 293 17.18 -13.56 -3.62
C GLY A 293 16.72 -13.40 -5.06
N TYR A 294 17.46 -14.03 -5.97
CA TYR A 294 17.08 -14.08 -7.38
C TYR A 294 16.20 -15.30 -7.64
N TYR A 295 15.13 -15.11 -8.40
CA TYR A 295 14.16 -16.14 -8.73
C TYR A 295 13.91 -16.21 -10.21
N ALA A 296 14.03 -17.41 -10.77
CA ALA A 296 13.56 -17.73 -12.09
C ALA A 296 12.14 -18.28 -12.00
N LEU A 297 11.29 -17.92 -12.96
CA LEU A 297 9.95 -18.47 -13.11
C LEU A 297 9.82 -19.07 -14.51
N ARG A 298 9.18 -20.24 -14.58
CA ARG A 298 8.84 -20.89 -15.85
C ARG A 298 7.39 -21.35 -15.88
N ILE A 299 6.84 -21.43 -17.08
CA ILE A 299 5.49 -21.92 -17.34
C ILE A 299 5.53 -22.99 -18.44
N THR A 300 4.79 -24.09 -18.22
CA THR A 300 4.63 -25.19 -19.18
C THR A 300 3.14 -25.43 -19.43
N GLY A 301 2.72 -25.37 -20.69
CA GLY A 301 1.34 -25.67 -21.09
C GLY A 301 1.11 -27.17 -21.29
N TYR A 302 -0.13 -27.62 -21.06
CA TYR A 302 -0.56 -29.00 -21.28
C TYR A 302 -1.90 -29.04 -22.03
N ASP A 303 -2.04 -30.00 -22.93
CA ASP A 303 -3.29 -30.26 -23.65
C ASP A 303 -4.31 -30.98 -22.74
N ALA A 304 -5.52 -31.21 -23.27
CA ALA A 304 -6.59 -31.93 -22.55
C ALA A 304 -6.25 -33.41 -22.28
N ALA A 305 -5.27 -33.98 -22.99
CA ALA A 305 -4.75 -35.33 -22.77
C ALA A 305 -3.55 -35.36 -21.82
N ASN A 306 -3.21 -34.24 -21.18
CA ASN A 306 -2.08 -34.04 -20.27
C ASN A 306 -0.68 -34.13 -20.89
N ASN A 307 -0.55 -34.04 -22.21
CA ASN A 307 0.75 -33.93 -22.88
C ASN A 307 1.25 -32.47 -22.83
N PRO A 308 2.56 -32.23 -22.67
CA PRO A 308 3.11 -30.89 -22.76
C PRO A 308 2.91 -30.29 -24.16
N VAL A 309 2.60 -29.01 -24.21
CA VAL A 309 2.33 -28.25 -25.44
C VAL A 309 3.38 -27.17 -25.60
N GLY A 310 4.14 -27.23 -26.70
CA GLY A 310 5.21 -26.28 -26.98
C GLY A 310 6.40 -26.43 -26.04
N ASP A 311 7.28 -25.42 -26.10
CA ASP A 311 8.45 -25.33 -25.24
C ASP A 311 8.09 -24.74 -23.85
N VAL A 312 9.02 -24.89 -22.92
CA VAL A 312 8.95 -24.21 -21.62
C VAL A 312 9.24 -22.73 -21.82
N HIS A 313 8.40 -21.86 -21.24
CA HIS A 313 8.58 -20.42 -21.33
C HIS A 313 9.09 -19.84 -20.02
N TYR A 314 10.06 -18.93 -20.11
CA TYR A 314 10.73 -18.33 -18.96
C TYR A 314 10.39 -16.84 -18.85
N MET A 315 10.15 -16.40 -17.62
CA MET A 315 10.09 -14.98 -17.29
C MET A 315 11.52 -14.45 -17.12
N PRO A 316 11.79 -13.15 -17.33
CA PRO A 316 13.00 -12.53 -16.80
C PRO A 316 13.19 -12.91 -15.31
N ILE A 317 14.43 -13.19 -14.92
CA ILE A 317 14.75 -13.48 -13.52
C ILE A 317 14.38 -12.25 -12.68
N LEU A 318 13.79 -12.47 -11.50
CA LEU A 318 13.32 -11.42 -10.60
C LEU A 318 14.21 -11.36 -9.36
N ARG A 319 14.52 -10.15 -8.89
CA ARG A 319 15.07 -9.93 -7.57
C ARG A 319 13.93 -9.80 -6.57
N ILE A 320 13.76 -10.79 -5.72
CA ILE A 320 12.80 -10.76 -4.62
C ILE A 320 13.47 -10.21 -3.38
N ASP A 321 12.85 -9.25 -2.72
CA ASP A 321 13.23 -8.77 -1.40
C ASP A 321 12.00 -8.41 -0.56
N ASN A 322 11.74 -9.21 0.46
CA ASN A 322 10.68 -8.97 1.45
C ASN A 322 11.27 -8.53 2.80
N SER A 323 12.59 -8.33 2.91
CA SER A 323 13.20 -7.83 4.13
C SER A 323 12.72 -6.42 4.43
N LYS A 324 12.65 -6.09 5.72
CA LYS A 324 12.29 -4.74 6.18
C LYS A 324 13.57 -4.03 6.60
N PRO A 325 13.72 -2.73 6.32
CA PRO A 325 14.85 -1.98 6.82
C PRO A 325 14.95 -2.03 8.35
N ASP A 326 16.17 -2.14 8.85
CA ASP A 326 16.52 -1.94 10.24
C ASP A 326 16.34 -0.48 10.63
N VAL A 327 15.67 -0.25 11.76
CA VAL A 327 15.41 1.09 12.26
C VAL A 327 15.71 1.21 13.76
N SER A 328 16.51 2.22 14.10
CA SER A 328 16.75 2.65 15.48
C SER A 328 16.70 4.16 15.58
N LEU A 329 16.14 4.66 16.68
CA LEU A 329 16.11 6.08 17.00
C LEU A 329 16.48 6.23 18.47
N GLU A 330 17.55 6.96 18.75
CA GLU A 330 17.99 7.26 20.11
C GLU A 330 18.37 8.74 20.21
N SER A 331 17.83 9.46 21.19
CA SER A 331 18.29 10.82 21.49
C SER A 331 19.53 10.76 22.37
N ILE A 332 20.62 11.44 21.98
CA ILE A 332 21.91 11.31 22.69
C ILE A 332 22.35 12.58 23.42
N SER A 333 22.04 13.77 22.90
CA SER A 333 22.45 15.02 23.58
C SER A 333 21.72 16.26 23.07
N THR A 334 21.84 17.34 23.84
CA THR A 334 21.64 18.74 23.42
C THR A 334 22.94 19.53 23.67
N SER A 335 22.99 20.81 23.31
CA SER A 335 24.13 21.67 23.69
C SER A 335 24.30 21.83 25.21
N MET A 336 23.29 21.46 26.01
CA MET A 336 23.30 21.57 27.47
C MET A 336 23.75 20.30 28.17
N GLY A 337 23.87 19.17 27.45
CA GLY A 337 24.34 17.90 28.01
C GLY A 337 23.68 16.67 27.38
N ASN A 338 24.03 15.50 27.90
CA ASN A 338 23.49 14.22 27.41
C ASN A 338 22.09 13.96 27.94
N VAL A 339 21.34 13.15 27.21
CA VAL A 339 20.01 12.66 27.65
C VAL A 339 20.20 11.61 28.74
N THR A 340 19.48 11.77 29.86
CA THR A 340 19.49 10.79 30.95
C THR A 340 18.22 9.94 30.92
N PRO A 341 18.27 8.64 31.31
CA PRO A 341 17.07 7.79 31.35
C PRO A 341 15.95 8.33 32.24
N CYS A 342 16.30 9.10 33.27
CA CYS A 342 15.36 9.68 34.22
C CYS A 342 15.56 11.21 34.27
N GLY A 343 14.64 11.98 33.72
CA GLY A 343 14.66 13.44 33.82
C GLY A 343 14.17 14.15 32.57
N ALA A 344 14.00 15.48 32.69
CA ALA A 344 13.75 16.33 31.53
C ALA A 344 15.07 16.67 30.83
N MET A 345 15.08 16.55 29.51
CA MET A 345 16.17 17.04 28.67
C MET A 345 16.14 18.57 28.64
N GLN A 346 17.26 19.23 28.90
CA GLN A 346 17.31 20.69 28.79
C GLN A 346 17.67 21.10 27.36
N LEU A 347 16.80 21.88 26.72
CA LEU A 347 17.04 22.42 25.39
C LEU A 347 17.99 23.62 25.48
N GLY A 348 19.01 23.62 24.62
CA GLY A 348 19.94 24.73 24.50
C GLY A 348 19.35 25.94 23.80
N SER A 349 20.08 27.05 23.84
CA SER A 349 19.75 28.25 23.06
C SER A 349 19.85 28.05 21.54
N ASP A 350 20.61 27.04 21.11
CA ASP A 350 20.71 26.60 19.71
C ASP A 350 19.46 25.83 19.25
N ARG A 351 18.64 25.38 20.21
CA ARG A 351 17.39 24.63 20.02
C ARG A 351 17.60 23.34 19.20
N GLN A 352 18.74 22.68 19.39
CA GLN A 352 19.06 21.42 18.70
C GLN A 352 18.95 20.22 19.65
N ILE A 353 18.36 19.14 19.13
CA ILE A 353 18.40 17.81 19.75
C ILE A 353 19.12 16.88 18.77
N GLN A 354 20.18 16.23 19.24
CA GLN A 354 20.93 15.26 18.44
C GLN A 354 20.41 13.85 18.66
N PHE A 355 20.13 13.17 17.55
CA PHE A 355 19.73 11.77 17.50
C PHE A 355 20.83 10.91 16.90
N VAL A 356 20.94 9.68 17.36
CA VAL A 356 21.60 8.59 16.65
C VAL A 356 20.51 7.77 15.98
N ILE A 357 20.56 7.72 14.65
CA ILE A 357 19.60 7.01 13.84
C ILE A 357 20.26 5.84 13.10
N THR A 358 19.50 4.77 12.95
CA THR A 358 19.76 3.72 11.96
C THR A 358 18.53 3.66 11.08
N ALA A 359 18.74 3.71 9.78
CA ALA A 359 17.77 3.46 8.73
C ALA A 359 18.52 2.67 7.66
N TYR A 360 18.61 1.35 7.85
CA TYR A 360 19.61 0.52 7.20
C TYR A 360 18.97 -0.70 6.55
N ASP A 361 19.47 -1.09 5.38
CA ASP A 361 19.13 -2.36 4.75
C ASP A 361 20.41 -3.03 4.25
N PRO A 362 20.71 -4.27 4.68
CA PRO A 362 21.95 -4.94 4.30
C PRO A 362 22.02 -5.29 2.81
N GLN A 363 20.89 -5.35 2.11
CA GLN A 363 20.82 -5.61 0.68
C GLN A 363 20.90 -4.34 -0.16
N GLY A 364 20.93 -3.16 0.47
CA GLY A 364 21.02 -1.90 -0.25
C GLY A 364 19.68 -1.40 -0.77
N HIS A 365 18.58 -1.80 -0.13
CA HIS A 365 17.23 -1.44 -0.57
C HIS A 365 16.56 -0.44 0.37
N VAL A 366 17.29 0.55 0.88
CA VAL A 366 16.66 1.73 1.51
C VAL A 366 16.25 2.72 0.41
N ARG A 367 15.00 3.20 0.45
CA ARG A 367 14.50 4.23 -0.45
C ARG A 367 14.66 5.63 0.15
N SER A 368 14.21 5.80 1.39
CA SER A 368 14.22 7.08 2.10
C SER A 368 13.99 6.90 3.59
N TYR A 369 14.36 7.92 4.38
CA TYR A 369 13.92 8.05 5.76
C TYR A 369 13.47 9.48 6.07
N HIS A 370 12.56 9.59 7.04
CA HIS A 370 12.05 10.85 7.56
C HIS A 370 12.16 10.87 9.08
N LEU A 371 12.74 11.93 9.65
CA LEU A 371 12.69 12.23 11.07
C LEU A 371 11.80 13.45 11.29
N SER A 372 10.67 13.25 11.97
CA SER A 372 9.74 14.31 12.34
C SER A 372 9.62 14.42 13.85
N GLY A 373 9.14 15.57 14.32
CA GLY A 373 8.90 15.82 15.73
C GLY A 373 7.57 16.52 15.94
N THR A 374 6.84 16.08 16.95
CA THR A 374 5.66 16.76 17.49
C THR A 374 5.86 17.05 18.96
N ARG A 375 5.09 17.99 19.51
CA ARG A 375 5.17 18.39 20.91
C ARG A 375 3.84 18.84 21.48
N GLY A 376 3.75 18.73 22.80
CA GLY A 376 2.57 19.06 23.57
C GLY A 376 1.44 18.06 23.35
N LYS A 377 0.37 18.25 24.11
CA LYS A 377 -0.81 17.38 24.07
C LYS A 377 -1.53 17.35 22.71
N ASP A 378 -1.41 18.43 21.92
CA ASP A 378 -2.11 18.60 20.64
C ASP A 378 -1.21 18.20 19.45
N ALA A 379 -0.07 17.54 19.71
CA ALA A 379 0.91 17.10 18.70
C ALA A 379 1.33 18.21 17.72
N SER A 380 1.46 19.45 18.22
CA SER A 380 1.94 20.58 17.40
C SER A 380 3.32 20.27 16.82
N VAL A 381 3.58 20.69 15.58
CA VAL A 381 4.88 20.45 14.92
C VAL A 381 6.01 21.05 15.78
N ALA A 382 6.99 20.21 16.09
CA ALA A 382 8.14 20.60 16.91
C ALA A 382 9.25 21.27 16.10
N GLY A 383 9.32 21.00 14.80
CA GLY A 383 10.34 21.49 13.88
C GLY A 383 10.11 20.96 12.47
N SER A 384 10.94 21.39 11.53
CA SER A 384 10.90 20.89 10.16
C SER A 384 11.30 19.42 10.07
N THR A 385 10.52 18.61 9.34
CA THR A 385 10.85 17.21 9.07
C THR A 385 12.16 17.12 8.28
N ILE A 386 13.10 16.31 8.76
CA ILE A 386 14.31 15.94 8.02
C ILE A 386 13.94 14.80 7.09
N SER A 387 14.21 14.96 5.80
CA SER A 387 13.91 13.96 4.77
C SER A 387 15.14 13.67 3.95
N VAL A 388 15.58 12.42 3.96
CA VAL A 388 16.71 11.95 3.16
C VAL A 388 16.22 10.85 2.23
N VAL A 389 16.50 11.03 0.95
CA VAL A 389 16.17 10.07 -0.12
C VAL A 389 17.44 9.44 -0.63
N ARG A 390 17.32 8.25 -1.24
CA ARG A 390 18.45 7.59 -1.88
C ARG A 390 19.20 8.54 -2.83
N PRO A 391 20.54 8.59 -2.80
CA PRO A 391 21.31 9.54 -3.62
C PRO A 391 21.20 9.32 -5.13
N ASP A 392 21.19 8.05 -5.55
CA ASP A 392 21.07 7.64 -6.95
C ASP A 392 19.85 6.71 -7.10
N PRO A 393 18.90 7.02 -7.99
CA PRO A 393 17.75 6.15 -8.22
C PRO A 393 18.08 4.83 -8.95
N GLU A 394 19.23 4.73 -9.61
CA GLU A 394 19.65 3.55 -10.37
C GLU A 394 20.63 2.66 -9.59
N ASP A 395 21.01 3.04 -8.37
CA ASP A 395 21.92 2.28 -7.51
C ASP A 395 21.22 1.81 -6.24
N THR A 396 21.81 0.79 -5.63
CA THR A 396 21.48 0.33 -4.29
C THR A 396 21.97 1.33 -3.25
N TRP A 397 21.19 1.52 -2.18
CA TRP A 397 21.57 2.33 -1.03
C TRP A 397 21.27 1.58 0.26
N THR A 398 22.32 1.26 1.02
CA THR A 398 22.19 0.60 2.32
C THR A 398 21.60 1.49 3.40
N GLY A 399 21.39 2.77 3.12
CA GLY A 399 20.93 3.73 4.12
C GLY A 399 22.07 4.20 5.03
N VAL A 400 21.73 4.43 6.30
CA VAL A 400 22.65 4.95 7.32
C VAL A 400 22.60 4.13 8.60
N THR A 401 23.76 3.99 9.27
CA THR A 401 23.88 3.26 10.54
C THR A 401 24.61 4.14 11.55
N ASN A 402 24.08 4.22 12.77
CA ASN A 402 24.63 5.07 13.85
C ASN A 402 24.89 6.52 13.41
N HIS A 403 24.05 7.04 12.51
CA HIS A 403 24.21 8.37 11.96
C HIS A 403 23.72 9.42 12.95
N LYS A 404 24.48 10.51 13.08
CA LYS A 404 24.12 11.61 13.96
C LYS A 404 23.31 12.64 13.19
N GLU A 405 22.05 12.78 13.57
CA GLU A 405 21.12 13.72 12.94
C GLU A 405 20.77 14.82 13.95
N ASN A 406 20.87 16.09 13.54
CA ASN A 406 20.52 17.22 14.40
C ASN A 406 19.13 17.73 14.03
N PHE A 407 18.17 17.60 14.94
CA PHE A 407 16.83 18.13 14.76
C PHE A 407 16.72 19.53 15.35
N ASN A 408 16.31 20.51 14.52
CA ASN A 408 16.09 21.89 14.94
C ASN A 408 14.66 22.05 15.48
N VAL A 409 14.53 22.47 16.73
CA VAL A 409 13.25 22.67 17.40
C VAL A 409 12.78 24.12 17.22
N ASP A 410 11.62 24.31 16.61
CA ASP A 410 11.01 25.62 16.40
C ASP A 410 10.61 26.26 17.73
N LEU A 411 10.54 27.60 17.78
CA LEU A 411 10.07 28.34 18.96
C LEU A 411 8.68 27.88 19.40
N LEU A 412 8.41 27.98 20.70
CA LEU A 412 7.09 27.61 21.24
C LEU A 412 6.00 28.51 20.67
N PRO A 413 4.89 27.95 20.17
CA PRO A 413 3.77 28.76 19.73
C PRO A 413 3.08 29.39 20.94
N PRO A 414 2.35 30.52 20.76
CA PRO A 414 1.74 31.28 21.85
C PRO A 414 0.92 30.46 22.87
N PRO A 415 0.18 29.38 22.50
CA PRO A 415 -0.59 28.59 23.46
C PRO A 415 0.24 27.83 24.51
N VAL A 416 1.52 27.54 24.23
CA VAL A 416 2.41 26.76 25.12
C VAL A 416 3.71 27.50 25.47
N ILE A 417 3.81 28.79 25.13
CA ILE A 417 5.02 29.59 25.36
C ILE A 417 5.39 29.74 26.86
N SER A 418 4.40 29.58 27.74
CA SER A 418 4.59 29.61 29.20
C SER A 418 4.97 28.24 29.79
N CYS A 419 4.95 27.16 28.99
CA CYS A 419 5.33 25.84 29.45
C CYS A 419 6.85 25.72 29.52
N SER A 420 7.40 25.61 30.73
CA SER A 420 8.83 25.39 30.95
C SER A 420 9.27 23.94 30.68
N MET A 421 8.31 23.02 30.55
CA MET A 421 8.52 21.61 30.20
C MET A 421 7.37 21.08 29.36
N LEU A 422 7.69 20.34 28.29
CA LEU A 422 6.74 19.78 27.34
C LEU A 422 7.12 18.35 26.96
N ALA A 423 6.09 17.53 26.67
CA ALA A 423 6.30 16.24 26.05
C ALA A 423 6.53 16.43 24.55
N TYR A 424 7.52 15.72 24.02
CA TYR A 424 7.88 15.65 22.61
C TYR A 424 7.77 14.20 22.16
N ASN A 425 7.28 13.99 20.96
CA ASN A 425 7.34 12.72 20.26
C ASN A 425 8.14 12.91 18.98
N PHE A 426 9.17 12.10 18.79
CA PHE A 426 9.98 12.06 17.59
C PHE A 426 9.77 10.74 16.88
N GLU A 427 9.52 10.79 15.58
CA GLU A 427 9.24 9.62 14.77
C GLU A 427 10.28 9.51 13.65
N LEU A 428 10.91 8.35 13.55
CA LEU A 428 11.74 7.95 12.43
C LEU A 428 10.95 6.96 11.58
N HIS A 429 10.61 7.36 10.36
CA HIS A 429 9.99 6.50 9.35
C HIS A 429 11.04 6.11 8.32
N VAL A 430 11.18 4.82 8.04
CA VAL A 430 12.10 4.28 7.05
C VAL A 430 11.30 3.52 6.00
N TYR A 431 11.59 3.80 4.74
CA TYR A 431 10.92 3.23 3.59
C TYR A 431 11.93 2.37 2.83
N GLY A 432 11.63 1.08 2.73
CA GLY A 432 12.33 0.17 1.85
C GLY A 432 12.02 0.45 0.39
N LEU A 433 12.93 0.01 -0.46
CA LEU A 433 12.87 0.10 -1.90
C LEU A 433 12.33 -1.23 -2.41
N SER A 434 11.06 -1.28 -2.79
CA SER A 434 10.49 -2.45 -3.48
C SER A 434 9.23 -2.09 -4.26
N THR A 435 8.75 -3.02 -5.08
CA THR A 435 7.45 -2.92 -5.75
C THR A 435 6.75 -4.28 -5.84
N ASN A 436 5.43 -4.27 -5.93
CA ASN A 436 4.62 -5.42 -6.32
C ASN A 436 4.09 -5.31 -7.78
N GLY A 437 4.58 -4.32 -8.53
CA GLY A 437 4.09 -3.96 -9.88
C GLY A 437 2.88 -3.02 -9.89
N TYR A 438 2.32 -2.68 -8.74
CA TYR A 438 1.22 -1.73 -8.56
C TYR A 438 1.64 -0.50 -7.75
N ASP A 439 2.47 -0.73 -6.72
CA ASP A 439 2.93 0.26 -5.77
C ASP A 439 4.46 0.39 -5.80
N VAL A 440 4.95 1.63 -5.72
CA VAL A 440 6.39 1.95 -5.63
C VAL A 440 6.93 1.90 -4.20
N THR A 441 6.04 1.82 -3.20
CA THR A 441 6.37 1.78 -1.77
C THR A 441 5.36 0.92 -1.00
N PRO A 442 5.39 -0.41 -1.18
CA PRO A 442 4.48 -1.31 -0.48
C PRO A 442 4.48 -1.06 1.04
N PRO A 443 3.33 -1.13 1.73
CA PRO A 443 3.27 -0.92 3.18
C PRO A 443 4.14 -1.89 3.98
N SER A 444 4.36 -3.10 3.46
CA SER A 444 5.24 -4.13 4.03
C SER A 444 6.68 -3.64 4.23
N GLN A 445 7.14 -2.70 3.41
CA GLN A 445 8.47 -2.11 3.41
C GLN A 445 8.61 -0.87 4.29
N ARG A 446 7.59 -0.51 5.06
CA ARG A 446 7.62 0.67 5.93
C ARG A 446 7.85 0.25 7.36
N VAL A 447 8.81 0.90 8.02
CA VAL A 447 9.09 0.68 9.44
C VAL A 447 9.18 2.01 10.16
N LYS A 448 8.64 2.05 11.37
CA LYS A 448 8.60 3.24 12.22
C LYS A 448 9.27 2.96 13.55
N ARG A 449 9.98 3.96 14.07
CA ARG A 449 10.42 4.03 15.49
C ARG A 449 10.09 5.37 16.07
N GLU A 450 9.83 5.37 17.36
CA GLU A 450 9.46 6.58 18.08
C GLU A 450 10.27 6.71 19.36
N VAL A 451 10.57 7.95 19.72
CA VAL A 451 11.14 8.32 21.01
C VAL A 451 10.32 9.45 21.60
N ASN A 452 9.89 9.27 22.83
CA ASN A 452 9.19 10.30 23.59
C ASN A 452 10.15 10.93 24.59
N LEU A 453 10.17 12.26 24.64
CA LEU A 453 11.05 13.04 25.50
C LEU A 453 10.24 14.03 26.33
N ILE A 454 10.64 14.26 27.57
CA ILE A 454 10.24 15.46 28.31
C ILE A 454 11.35 16.48 28.11
N VAL A 455 11.04 17.61 27.49
CA VAL A 455 12.01 18.66 27.18
C VAL A 455 11.69 19.89 28.01
N SER A 456 12.67 20.37 28.78
CA SER A 456 12.64 21.67 29.42
C SER A 456 13.21 22.71 28.47
N GLU A 457 12.39 23.69 28.12
CA GLU A 457 12.78 24.75 27.21
C GLU A 457 13.12 26.04 27.97
N PRO A 458 14.11 26.81 27.49
CA PRO A 458 14.33 28.16 27.99
C PRO A 458 13.09 29.00 27.66
N VAL A 459 12.45 29.54 28.69
CA VAL A 459 11.34 30.48 28.53
C VAL A 459 11.91 31.74 27.90
N SER A 460 11.47 32.07 26.67
CA SER A 460 11.93 33.24 25.91
C SER A 460 11.41 34.54 26.49
#